data_AF-A0A2W6SD39-F1
#
_entry.id   AF-A0A2W6SD39-F1
#
_cell.length_a   1.000
_cell.length_b   1.000
_cell.length_c   1.000
_cell.angle_alpha   90.00
_cell.angle_beta   90.00
_cell.angle_gamma   90.00
#
_symmetry.space_group_name_H-M   'P 1'
#
loop_
_entity.id
_entity.type
_entity.pdbx_description
1 polymer ?
#
loop_
_entity_poly.entity_id
_entity_poly.type
_entity_poly.pdbx_seq_one_letter_code
_entity_poly.pdbx_strand_id
1 'polypeptide(L)'
;MLGLDQVPIIRISHLTEEQLRLFAIFENKVTEEAEWDEAALVLEFEELKLTEPTFELTDSGFEIAEIDTMAGRARTAKLSDFDSTALPDHAKRSVTRTGDLWLCGRHRLLCGDSTDPATIQRLIGEAKIRQILTDPPYNLKTKDFSSTGKHGDFAADQVDHDLRGFAGLPPRHRPDPADHRHQL
;
A
#
# COMPACT_ATOMS: atom_id res chain seq x y z
N MET A 1 0.70 -35.02 38.17
CA MET A 1 1.87 -35.68 37.54
C MET A 1 1.46 -37.11 37.19
N LEU A 2 1.69 -37.60 35.97
CA LEU A 2 1.07 -38.82 35.42
C LEU A 2 1.65 -40.16 35.92
N GLY A 3 2.65 -40.17 36.80
CA GLY A 3 3.17 -41.41 37.42
C GLY A 3 3.89 -42.39 36.47
N LEU A 4 4.42 -41.89 35.35
CA LEU A 4 5.15 -42.70 34.36
C LEU A 4 6.65 -42.65 34.61
N ASP A 5 7.28 -43.82 34.80
CA ASP A 5 8.73 -43.95 34.99
C ASP A 5 9.50 -44.00 33.66
N GLN A 6 8.81 -44.32 32.55
CA GLN A 6 9.38 -44.38 31.20
C GLN A 6 8.36 -43.87 30.17
N VAL A 7 8.85 -43.22 29.11
CA VAL A 7 8.02 -42.66 28.03
C VAL A 7 8.60 -43.11 26.68
N PRO A 8 7.78 -43.61 25.75
CA PRO A 8 8.25 -43.94 24.41
C PRO A 8 8.63 -42.65 23.66
N ILE A 9 9.82 -42.64 23.07
CA ILE A 9 10.32 -41.52 22.28
C ILE A 9 10.81 -41.98 20.92
N ILE A 10 10.69 -41.10 19.92
CA ILE A 10 11.35 -41.24 18.62
C ILE A 10 12.51 -40.24 18.60
N ARG A 11 13.74 -40.75 18.45
CA ARG A 11 14.93 -39.89 18.38
C ARG A 11 15.24 -39.55 16.93
N ILE A 12 15.15 -38.27 16.60
CA ILE A 12 15.58 -37.73 15.31
C ILE A 12 16.99 -37.16 15.47
N SER A 13 17.99 -37.74 14.80
CA SER A 13 19.40 -37.35 14.94
C SER A 13 20.06 -36.91 13.64
N HIS A 14 19.29 -36.82 12.55
CA HIS A 14 19.79 -36.50 11.21
C HIS A 14 19.41 -35.11 10.74
N LEU A 15 18.65 -34.35 11.54
CA LEU A 15 18.24 -32.99 11.22
C LEU A 15 19.26 -31.99 11.77
N THR A 16 19.57 -30.96 10.97
CA THR A 16 20.31 -29.78 11.44
C THR A 16 19.44 -28.94 12.39
N GLU A 17 20.04 -27.94 13.01
CA GLU A 17 19.31 -27.02 13.90
C GLU A 17 18.20 -26.27 13.16
N GLU A 18 18.48 -25.81 11.95
CA GLU A 18 17.54 -25.11 11.07
C GLU A 18 16.40 -26.03 10.62
N GLN A 19 16.71 -27.30 10.31
CA GLN A 19 15.70 -28.29 9.97
C GLN A 19 14.82 -28.65 11.17
N LEU A 20 15.38 -28.68 12.39
CA LEU A 20 14.61 -28.88 13.62
C LEU A 20 13.67 -27.70 13.89
N ARG A 21 14.12 -26.46 13.66
CA ARG A 21 13.29 -25.25 13.76
C ARG A 21 12.13 -25.29 12.77
N LEU A 22 12.40 -25.60 11.51
CA LEU A 22 11.38 -25.73 10.46
C LEU A 22 10.39 -26.87 10.77
N PHE A 23 10.88 -28.01 11.25
CA PHE A 23 10.06 -29.15 11.65
C PHE A 23 9.15 -28.80 12.84
N ALA A 24 9.65 -28.06 13.83
CA ALA A 24 8.83 -27.60 14.95
C ALA A 24 7.70 -26.68 14.48
N ILE A 25 7.95 -25.81 13.50
CA ILE A 25 6.90 -24.98 12.91
C ILE A 25 5.85 -25.86 12.20
N PHE A 26 6.31 -26.82 11.40
CA PHE A 26 5.44 -27.75 10.68
C PHE A 26 4.52 -28.55 11.60
N GLU A 27 5.07 -29.17 12.66
CA GLU A 27 4.30 -29.94 13.66
C GLU A 27 3.17 -29.10 14.29
N ASN A 28 3.50 -27.87 14.68
CA ASN A 28 2.53 -26.95 15.26
C ASN A 28 1.47 -26.51 14.24
N LYS A 29 1.86 -26.32 12.97
CA LYS A 29 0.93 -25.91 11.89
C LYS A 29 -0.04 -27.03 11.53
N VAL A 30 0.45 -28.27 11.41
CA VAL A 30 -0.37 -29.46 11.08
C VAL A 30 -1.43 -29.74 12.14
N THR A 31 -1.13 -29.42 13.39
CA THR A 31 -2.05 -29.66 14.50
C THR A 31 -3.25 -28.68 14.50
N GLU A 32 -3.22 -27.60 13.70
CA GLU A 32 -4.25 -26.55 13.54
C GLU A 32 -4.76 -25.86 14.84
N GLU A 33 -4.38 -26.32 16.03
CA GLU A 33 -4.72 -25.75 17.34
C GLU A 33 -3.66 -24.77 17.88
N ALA A 34 -2.64 -24.44 17.08
CA ALA A 34 -1.56 -23.55 17.50
C ALA A 34 -1.94 -22.07 17.38
N GLU A 35 -1.75 -21.31 18.46
CA GLU A 35 -1.76 -19.85 18.45
C GLU A 35 -0.35 -19.32 18.15
N TRP A 36 -0.23 -18.40 17.20
CA TRP A 36 1.07 -17.90 16.71
C TRP A 36 1.27 -16.43 17.06
N ASP A 37 2.43 -16.11 17.61
CA ASP A 37 2.95 -14.74 17.52
C ASP A 37 3.47 -14.53 16.10
N GLU A 38 2.64 -13.91 15.25
CA GLU A 38 2.97 -13.67 13.84
C GLU A 38 4.27 -12.86 13.67
N ALA A 39 4.58 -11.94 14.59
CA ALA A 39 5.79 -11.13 14.48
C ALA A 39 7.04 -11.97 14.75
N ALA A 40 6.99 -12.83 15.77
CA ALA A 40 8.06 -13.77 16.05
C ALA A 40 8.22 -14.81 14.93
N LEU A 41 7.10 -15.34 14.41
CA LEU A 41 7.11 -16.33 13.32
C LEU A 41 7.68 -15.75 12.01
N VAL A 42 7.35 -14.50 11.67
CA VAL A 42 7.94 -13.84 10.51
C VAL A 42 9.45 -13.68 10.67
N LEU A 43 9.93 -13.28 11.85
CA LEU A 43 11.37 -13.16 12.11
C LEU A 43 12.08 -14.51 11.95
N GLU A 44 11.46 -15.57 12.47
CA GLU A 44 11.95 -16.95 12.35
C GLU A 44 12.11 -17.36 10.88
N PHE A 45 11.10 -17.07 10.04
CA PHE A 45 11.17 -17.34 8.60
C PHE A 45 12.24 -16.50 7.88
N GLU A 46 12.40 -15.23 8.24
CA GLU A 46 13.45 -14.37 7.68
C GLU A 46 14.85 -14.90 8.02
N GLU A 47 15.07 -15.35 9.25
CA GLU A 47 16.34 -15.92 9.70
C GLU A 47 16.64 -17.27 9.02
N LEU A 48 15.64 -18.15 8.93
CA LEU A 48 15.78 -19.44 8.23
C LEU A 48 16.13 -19.22 6.76
N LYS A 49 15.51 -18.25 6.09
CA LYS A 49 15.81 -17.95 4.69
C LYS A 49 17.20 -17.35 4.49
N LEU A 50 17.71 -16.61 5.48
CA LEU A 50 19.05 -16.04 5.45
C LEU A 50 20.13 -17.12 5.69
N THR A 51 19.89 -18.00 6.66
CA THR A 51 20.86 -19.03 7.09
C THR A 51 20.90 -20.19 6.09
N GLU A 52 19.73 -20.61 5.59
CA GLU A 52 19.58 -21.72 4.64
C GLU A 52 18.75 -21.28 3.42
N PRO A 53 19.33 -20.57 2.45
CA PRO A 53 18.60 -20.01 1.30
C PRO A 53 17.91 -21.06 0.43
N THR A 54 18.42 -22.30 0.47
CA THR A 54 17.89 -23.45 -0.25
C THR A 54 16.67 -24.09 0.41
N PHE A 55 16.30 -23.68 1.63
CA PHE A 55 15.07 -24.18 2.24
C PHE A 55 13.85 -23.56 1.57
N GLU A 56 12.90 -24.44 1.26
CA GLU A 56 11.56 -24.07 0.85
C GLU A 56 10.74 -23.86 2.11
N LEU A 57 10.39 -22.59 2.40
CA LEU A 57 9.60 -22.27 3.59
C LEU A 57 8.23 -22.93 3.58
N THR A 58 7.75 -23.35 2.41
CA THR A 58 6.52 -24.14 2.26
C THR A 58 6.56 -25.48 2.97
N ASP A 59 7.75 -26.02 3.25
CA ASP A 59 7.89 -27.26 4.03
C ASP A 59 7.44 -27.09 5.50
N SER A 60 7.27 -25.85 5.96
CA SER A 60 6.64 -25.54 7.25
C SER A 60 5.11 -25.74 7.27
N GLY A 61 4.48 -26.04 6.13
CA GLY A 61 3.03 -26.11 5.99
C GLY A 61 2.35 -24.75 5.81
N PHE A 62 3.12 -23.66 5.75
CA PHE A 62 2.62 -22.32 5.39
C PHE A 62 2.78 -22.08 3.89
N GLU A 63 1.72 -21.56 3.27
CA GLU A 63 1.79 -21.10 1.88
C GLU A 63 2.60 -19.81 1.78
N ILE A 64 3.31 -19.59 0.66
CA ILE A 64 4.09 -18.36 0.44
C ILE A 64 3.23 -17.11 0.60
N ALA A 65 1.99 -17.13 0.09
CA ALA A 65 1.06 -16.02 0.23
C ALA A 65 0.68 -15.74 1.69
N GLU A 66 0.61 -16.78 2.54
CA GLU A 66 0.34 -16.63 3.97
C GLU A 66 1.53 -15.96 4.66
N ILE A 67 2.74 -16.44 4.37
CA ILE A 67 4.00 -15.87 4.88
C ILE A 67 4.14 -14.39 4.47
N ASP A 68 3.91 -14.09 3.20
CA ASP A 68 3.97 -12.72 2.67
C ASP A 68 2.93 -11.80 3.32
N THR A 69 1.73 -12.33 3.58
CA THR A 69 0.66 -11.58 4.25
C THR A 69 1.02 -11.29 5.70
N MET A 70 1.55 -12.27 6.45
CA MET A 70 2.05 -12.08 7.82
C MET A 70 3.20 -11.07 7.83
N ALA A 71 4.18 -11.21 6.94
CA ALA A 71 5.31 -10.29 6.85
C ALA A 71 4.86 -8.87 6.46
N GLY A 72 3.87 -8.76 5.56
CA GLY A 72 3.21 -7.51 5.22
C GLY A 72 2.63 -6.83 6.44
N ARG A 73 1.80 -7.56 7.21
CA ARG A 73 1.17 -7.06 8.45
C ARG A 73 2.19 -6.67 9.52
N ALA A 74 3.24 -7.46 9.72
CA ALA A 74 4.31 -7.15 10.66
C ALA A 74 5.06 -5.85 10.28
N ARG A 75 5.27 -5.61 8.99
CA ARG A 75 5.83 -4.35 8.47
C ARG A 75 4.88 -3.17 8.67
N THR A 76 3.58 -3.32 8.37
CA THR A 76 2.59 -2.24 8.60
C THR A 76 2.38 -1.94 10.08
N ALA A 77 2.44 -2.94 10.97
CA ALA A 77 2.38 -2.73 12.41
C ALA A 77 3.56 -1.83 12.88
N LYS A 78 4.76 -2.02 12.33
CA LYS A 78 5.89 -1.10 12.55
C LYS A 78 5.70 0.29 11.92
N LEU A 79 4.93 0.40 10.83
CA LEU A 79 4.54 1.68 10.24
C LEU A 79 3.36 2.37 10.94
N SER A 80 2.69 1.72 11.90
CA SER A 80 1.62 2.35 12.67
C SER A 80 2.10 3.51 13.55
N ASP A 81 3.42 3.68 13.71
CA ASP A 81 4.03 4.91 14.23
C ASP A 81 3.78 6.14 13.33
N PHE A 82 3.42 5.95 12.06
CA PHE A 82 2.91 7.02 11.17
C PHE A 82 1.38 7.14 11.19
N ASP A 83 0.68 6.14 11.73
CA ASP A 83 -0.76 6.14 11.97
C ASP A 83 -1.04 6.58 13.40
N SER A 84 -0.39 7.68 13.82
CA SER A 84 -0.89 8.40 14.98
C SER A 84 -2.28 8.91 14.61
N THR A 85 -3.31 8.14 14.97
CA THR A 85 -4.73 8.54 14.93
C THR A 85 -5.01 9.77 15.79
N ALA A 86 -4.01 10.23 16.55
CA ALA A 86 -3.94 11.57 17.08
C ALA A 86 -4.02 12.59 15.93
N LEU A 87 -5.25 12.94 15.57
CA LEU A 87 -5.55 14.09 14.73
C LEU A 87 -4.72 15.27 15.25
N PRO A 88 -4.07 16.04 14.36
CA PRO A 88 -3.41 17.27 14.76
C PRO A 88 -4.41 18.09 15.56
N ASP A 89 -4.00 18.54 16.75
CA ASP A 89 -4.85 19.39 17.59
C ASP A 89 -5.36 20.57 16.75
N HIS A 90 -6.65 20.56 16.40
CA HIS A 90 -7.27 21.57 15.56
C HIS A 90 -7.26 22.95 16.21
N ALA A 91 -6.99 23.05 17.52
CA ALA A 91 -6.78 24.31 18.21
C ALA A 91 -5.40 24.93 17.89
N LYS A 92 -4.44 24.15 17.38
CA LYS A 92 -3.17 24.68 16.90
C LYS A 92 -3.38 25.42 15.59
N ARG A 93 -2.84 26.65 15.53
CA ARG A 93 -2.90 27.49 14.34
C ARG A 93 -2.27 26.77 13.15
N SER A 94 -3.02 26.61 12.06
CA SER A 94 -2.48 26.09 10.81
C SER A 94 -1.36 27.01 10.31
N VAL A 95 -0.21 26.42 9.98
CA VAL A 95 0.91 27.15 9.39
C VAL A 95 0.62 27.43 7.91
N THR A 96 0.08 26.42 7.21
CA THR A 96 -0.30 26.50 5.80
C THR A 96 -1.56 27.34 5.59
N ARG A 97 -1.52 28.18 4.56
CA ARG A 97 -2.63 29.00 4.06
C ARG A 97 -2.91 28.69 2.60
N THR A 98 -4.14 28.97 2.17
CA THR A 98 -4.52 28.93 0.76
C THR A 98 -3.57 29.81 -0.07
N GLY A 99 -3.04 29.24 -1.14
CA GLY A 99 -2.01 29.86 -1.97
C GLY A 99 -0.58 29.56 -1.53
N ASP A 100 -0.34 28.81 -0.45
CA ASP A 100 1.03 28.39 -0.14
C ASP A 100 1.50 27.27 -1.07
N LEU A 101 2.72 27.43 -1.59
CA LEU A 101 3.41 26.41 -2.39
C LEU A 101 4.64 25.94 -1.61
N TRP A 102 4.61 24.69 -1.20
CA TRP A 102 5.68 24.01 -0.50
C TRP A 102 6.57 23.26 -1.49
N LEU A 103 7.89 23.41 -1.32
CA LEU A 103 8.91 22.72 -2.11
C LEU A 103 9.54 21.61 -1.28
N CYS A 104 9.29 20.36 -1.66
CA CYS A 104 9.78 19.16 -1.00
C CYS A 104 10.82 18.48 -1.90
N GLY A 105 11.94 19.18 -2.13
CA GLY A 105 12.95 18.76 -3.09
C GLY A 105 12.42 18.79 -4.52
N ARG A 106 12.29 17.62 -5.16
CA ARG A 106 11.72 17.48 -6.51
C ARG A 106 10.18 17.54 -6.52
N HIS A 107 9.54 17.44 -5.36
CA HIS A 107 8.09 17.39 -5.22
C HIS A 107 7.54 18.77 -4.82
N ARG A 108 6.30 19.03 -5.20
CA ARG A 108 5.60 20.29 -4.94
C ARG A 108 4.24 19.99 -4.33
N LEU A 109 3.87 20.73 -3.30
CA LEU A 109 2.57 20.65 -2.65
C LEU A 109 1.97 22.06 -2.59
N LEU A 110 0.77 22.24 -3.11
CA LEU A 110 0.08 23.53 -3.09
C LEU A 110 -1.25 23.40 -2.36
N CYS A 111 -1.52 24.32 -1.45
CA CYS A 111 -2.80 24.43 -0.77
C CYS A 111 -3.70 25.39 -1.57
N GLY A 112 -4.79 24.91 -2.16
CA GLY A 112 -5.66 25.72 -3.00
C GLY A 112 -6.84 24.95 -3.58
N ASP A 113 -7.67 25.61 -4.37
CA ASP A 113 -8.83 25.02 -5.02
C ASP A 113 -8.39 24.24 -6.27
N SER A 114 -8.54 22.91 -6.24
CA SER A 114 -8.16 22.05 -7.36
C SER A 114 -9.04 22.21 -8.60
N THR A 115 -10.17 22.93 -8.50
CA THR A 115 -11.04 23.26 -9.64
C THR A 115 -10.61 24.53 -10.36
N ASP A 116 -9.78 25.37 -9.73
CA ASP A 116 -9.23 26.59 -10.32
C ASP A 116 -8.02 26.27 -11.22
N PRO A 117 -8.08 26.56 -12.54
CA PRO A 117 -6.96 26.33 -13.44
C PRO A 117 -5.69 27.10 -13.05
N ALA A 118 -5.80 28.29 -12.45
CA ALA A 118 -4.65 29.08 -12.04
C ALA A 118 -3.87 28.41 -10.90
N THR A 119 -4.60 27.80 -9.96
CA THR A 119 -4.05 26.97 -8.89
C THR A 119 -3.25 25.79 -9.46
N ILE A 120 -3.84 25.06 -10.41
CA ILE A 120 -3.20 23.90 -11.04
C ILE A 120 -1.96 24.32 -11.85
N GLN A 121 -2.05 25.40 -12.64
CA GLN A 121 -0.93 25.94 -13.39
C GLN A 121 0.23 26.34 -12.47
N ARG A 122 -0.07 26.95 -11.32
CA ARG A 122 0.95 27.31 -10.33
C ARG A 122 1.61 26.08 -9.72
N LEU A 123 0.87 25.02 -9.41
CA LEU A 123 1.41 23.76 -8.88
C LEU A 123 2.34 23.07 -9.89
N ILE A 124 1.95 23.03 -11.16
CA ILE A 124 2.68 22.32 -12.23
C ILE A 124 3.90 23.15 -12.69
N GLY A 125 3.74 24.47 -12.80
CA GLY A 125 4.69 25.34 -13.48
C GLY A 125 4.83 24.94 -14.96
N GLU A 126 6.07 24.71 -15.39
CA GLU A 126 6.39 24.31 -16.78
C GLU A 126 6.46 22.79 -17.00
N ALA A 127 6.20 21.99 -15.95
CA ALA A 127 6.33 20.55 -16.03
C ALA A 127 5.24 19.91 -16.92
N LYS A 128 5.60 18.88 -17.68
CA LYS A 128 4.63 18.08 -18.44
C LYS A 128 4.04 17.00 -17.56
N ILE A 129 2.72 16.97 -17.41
CA ILE A 129 2.02 15.91 -16.70
C ILE A 129 1.90 14.68 -17.59
N ARG A 130 2.34 13.52 -17.07
CA ARG A 130 2.13 12.23 -17.73
C ARG A 130 0.85 11.53 -17.27
N GLN A 131 0.48 11.70 -16.00
CA GLN A 131 -0.67 11.04 -15.39
C GLN A 131 -1.23 11.94 -14.28
N ILE A 132 -2.56 11.90 -14.14
CA ILE A 132 -3.29 12.53 -13.04
C ILE A 132 -3.97 11.40 -12.26
N LEU A 133 -3.80 11.40 -10.94
CA LEU A 133 -4.54 10.55 -10.03
C LEU A 133 -5.40 11.48 -9.18
N THR A 134 -6.70 11.27 -9.22
CA THR A 134 -7.68 12.06 -8.45
C THR A 134 -8.75 11.11 -7.94
N ASP A 135 -9.19 11.33 -6.72
CA ASP A 135 -10.31 10.64 -6.09
C ASP A 135 -11.35 11.69 -5.70
N PRO A 136 -12.09 12.26 -6.67
CA PRO A 136 -13.09 13.26 -6.36
C PRO A 136 -14.25 12.60 -5.59
N PRO A 137 -14.95 13.34 -4.72
CA PRO A 137 -16.06 12.78 -3.96
C PRO A 137 -17.20 12.39 -4.93
N TYR A 138 -17.33 11.10 -5.23
CA TYR A 138 -18.38 10.61 -6.12
C TYR A 138 -19.66 10.31 -5.33
N ASN A 139 -20.71 11.09 -5.58
CA ASN A 139 -22.10 10.76 -5.23
C ASN A 139 -22.37 10.44 -3.74
N LEU A 140 -21.51 10.95 -2.84
CA LEU A 140 -21.67 10.83 -1.40
C LEU A 140 -22.51 11.98 -0.87
N LYS A 141 -23.44 11.69 0.05
CA LYS A 141 -24.14 12.74 0.78
C LYS A 141 -23.13 13.42 1.69
N THR A 142 -23.15 14.74 1.77
CA THR A 142 -22.12 15.53 2.48
C THR A 142 -21.95 15.08 3.94
N LYS A 143 -23.02 14.60 4.57
CA LYS A 143 -23.03 14.05 5.93
C LYS A 143 -22.13 12.83 6.14
N ASP A 144 -21.76 12.10 5.08
CA ASP A 144 -21.04 10.82 5.19
C ASP A 144 -19.51 11.03 5.27
N PHE A 145 -19.01 12.24 4.96
CA PHE A 145 -17.57 12.53 4.93
C PHE A 145 -17.19 13.95 5.37
N SER A 146 -18.15 14.88 5.53
CA SER A 146 -17.89 16.20 6.10
C SER A 146 -18.12 16.21 7.60
N SER A 147 -17.08 16.55 8.37
CA SER A 147 -17.17 16.69 9.83
C SER A 147 -18.05 17.86 10.29
N THR A 148 -18.40 18.79 9.40
CA THR A 148 -19.11 20.03 9.75
C THR A 148 -20.47 20.19 9.07
N GLY A 149 -20.76 19.43 8.01
CA GLY A 149 -22.05 19.47 7.30
C GLY A 149 -22.40 20.81 6.65
N LYS A 150 -21.44 21.73 6.49
CA LYS A 150 -21.66 23.11 6.00
C LYS A 150 -21.52 23.27 4.47
N HIS A 151 -21.22 22.20 3.76
CA HIS A 151 -21.09 22.20 2.30
C HIS A 151 -22.36 21.63 1.66
N GLY A 152 -22.72 22.14 0.47
CA GLY A 152 -23.82 21.58 -0.30
C GLY A 152 -23.46 20.19 -0.84
N ASP A 153 -24.48 19.38 -1.12
CA ASP A 153 -24.28 18.05 -1.72
C ASP A 153 -23.62 18.18 -3.10
N PHE A 154 -22.58 17.37 -3.31
CA PHE A 154 -21.87 17.31 -4.58
C PHE A 154 -22.71 16.49 -5.57
N ALA A 155 -23.67 17.16 -6.21
CA ALA A 155 -24.45 16.58 -7.30
C ALA A 155 -23.53 16.42 -8.54
N ALA A 156 -23.36 15.19 -8.99
CA ALA A 156 -22.61 14.88 -10.20
C ALA A 156 -23.47 15.23 -11.44
N ASP A 157 -23.35 16.45 -11.95
CA ASP A 157 -23.67 16.70 -13.35
C ASP A 157 -22.44 16.34 -14.19
N GLN A 158 -22.60 15.27 -14.98
CA GLN A 158 -21.77 14.85 -16.11
C GLN A 158 -20.25 14.91 -15.90
N VAL A 159 -19.65 13.72 -15.78
CA VAL A 159 -18.22 13.50 -16.00
C VAL A 159 -17.89 13.91 -17.44
N ASP A 160 -17.58 15.19 -17.67
CA ASP A 160 -16.85 15.58 -18.87
C ASP A 160 -15.39 15.21 -18.63
N HIS A 161 -15.00 14.03 -19.11
CA HIS A 161 -13.62 13.55 -19.12
C HIS A 161 -12.76 14.31 -20.15
N ASP A 162 -13.10 15.57 -20.42
CA ASP A 162 -12.39 16.40 -21.37
C ASP A 162 -11.27 17.21 -20.71
N LEU A 163 -10.15 16.54 -20.48
CA LEU A 163 -8.89 17.18 -20.09
C LEU A 163 -8.23 17.95 -21.25
N ARG A 164 -8.81 17.99 -22.47
CA ARG A 164 -8.22 18.71 -23.63
C ARG A 164 -8.14 20.21 -23.37
N GLY A 165 -9.05 20.77 -22.57
CA GLY A 165 -9.01 22.18 -22.15
C GLY A 165 -7.81 22.54 -21.26
N PHE A 166 -7.27 21.57 -20.51
CA PHE A 166 -6.15 21.80 -19.59
C PHE A 166 -4.77 21.66 -20.23
N ALA A 167 -4.64 20.90 -21.32
CA ALA A 167 -3.33 20.49 -21.82
C ALA A 167 -2.88 21.18 -23.12
N GLY A 168 -3.72 21.99 -23.78
CA GLY A 168 -3.35 22.65 -25.05
C GLY A 168 -2.79 21.70 -26.12
N LEU A 169 -3.11 20.41 -26.03
CA LEU A 169 -2.57 19.38 -26.91
C LEU A 169 -3.29 19.47 -28.26
N PRO A 170 -2.57 19.65 -29.39
CA PRO A 170 -3.20 19.63 -30.70
C PRO A 170 -3.87 18.27 -30.95
N PRO A 171 -4.99 18.24 -31.68
CA PRO A 171 -5.69 16.99 -31.98
C PRO A 171 -4.74 16.04 -32.71
N ARG A 172 -4.66 14.79 -32.24
CA ARG A 172 -3.91 13.75 -32.94
C ARG A 172 -4.54 13.57 -34.33
N HIS A 173 -3.78 13.90 -35.36
CA HIS A 173 -4.12 13.54 -36.72
C HIS A 173 -4.22 12.01 -36.78
N ARG A 174 -5.41 11.46 -37.01
CA ARG A 174 -5.52 10.06 -37.42
C ARG A 174 -4.82 9.96 -38.77
N PRO A 175 -3.82 9.08 -38.95
CA PRO A 175 -3.29 8.83 -40.28
C PRO A 175 -4.40 8.23 -41.14
N ASP A 176 -4.54 8.76 -42.35
CA ASP A 176 -5.44 8.25 -43.38
C ASP A 176 -4.98 6.84 -43.78
N PRO A 177 -5.84 5.81 -43.77
CA PRO A 177 -5.48 4.46 -44.23
C PRO A 177 -5.04 4.37 -45.70
N ALA A 178 -5.09 5.47 -46.47
CA ALA A 178 -4.61 5.52 -47.84
C ALA A 178 -3.07 5.71 -48.02
N ASP A 179 -2.30 6.03 -46.97
CA ASP A 179 -0.88 6.43 -47.14
C ASP A 179 0.14 5.26 -47.15
N HIS A 180 -0.34 4.02 -47.31
CA HIS A 180 0.52 2.85 -47.50
C HIS A 180 0.73 2.48 -48.97
N ARG A 181 1.12 3.45 -49.81
CA ARG A 181 1.81 3.14 -51.08
C ARG A 181 2.80 4.24 -51.42
N HIS A 182 4.07 3.93 -51.15
CA HIS A 182 5.28 4.31 -51.88
C HIS A 182 6.39 4.70 -50.90
N GLN A 183 7.28 3.74 -50.63
CA GLN A 183 8.72 3.85 -50.90
C GLN A 183 9.42 2.58 -50.42
N LEU A 184 9.93 1.83 -51.41
CA LEU A 184 11.20 1.10 -51.31
C LEU A 184 12.33 2.13 -51.31
#